data_AF-A0A8T0QUM3-F1
#
_entry.id   AF-A0A8T0QUM3-F1
#
_cell.length_a   1.000
_cell.length_b   1.000
_cell.length_c   1.000
_cell.angle_alpha   90.00
_cell.angle_beta   90.00
_cell.angle_gamma   90.00
#
_symmetry.space_group_name_H-M   'P 1'
#
loop_
_entity.id
_entity.type
_entity.pdbx_description
1 polymer ?
#
loop_
_entity_poly.entity_id
_entity_poly.type
_entity_poly.pdbx_seq_one_letter_code
_entity_poly.pdbx_strand_id
1 'polypeptide(L)'
;MPPTRRGARRRTAAATKSARASRRLSVRRGEPFKRESRGGGGAAAGNDDDGLPLSDEALLLVFSALAAATADLVCCAATCRRWRRLVSADAAFICRRATPRSDPFVRSLALGFFQSRTDASAAPPRFVPLSVAGASIQPSLAALVGGASRVAASRNGRLVLDLRRRASSRATHAVRLGACNPVTAGCGGVDVLPPLRGKDSPTGPYACTVITAADEHGGEDRRASHHASYRVLLLYNRRSFTALRCYSSDAGSWGPEAVVTGARIGRNQLAVRPHAAVVHHGVVFWPRLAVALRLDSLLQPPPAASAAAKSKGSKTPPRHTVAGFSPAARQRPSSQAERLLGVTPDGRMLRVEADSETIRAYCGGGGDGDGDIRGASLTGEKLDWKWTMKQALMRVHTVRLRWLCEKSGLVIFTARNGGDPDTHVYTVDVETKQFRRVATCGEPASPGEMCGYEMDRVTLLASLGR
;
A
#
# COMPACT_ATOMS: atom_id res chain seq x y z
N MET A 1 18.84 -1.08 -60.93
CA MET A 1 19.34 -2.08 -61.89
C MET A 1 20.83 -2.25 -61.69
N PRO A 2 21.44 -3.37 -62.10
CA PRO A 2 21.05 -4.78 -61.94
C PRO A 2 21.93 -5.35 -60.76
N PRO A 3 22.37 -6.63 -60.64
CA PRO A 3 22.03 -7.85 -61.37
C PRO A 3 21.80 -9.14 -60.52
N THR A 4 21.03 -10.08 -61.09
CA THR A 4 21.21 -11.56 -61.06
C THR A 4 21.20 -12.37 -59.74
N ARG A 5 21.08 -13.72 -59.75
CA ARG A 5 20.29 -14.73 -60.52
C ARG A 5 20.64 -16.13 -59.97
N ARG A 6 19.75 -17.12 -60.16
CA ARG A 6 19.91 -18.58 -59.83
C ARG A 6 19.83 -18.89 -58.33
N GLY A 7 19.45 -20.10 -57.91
CA GLY A 7 19.06 -21.29 -58.69
C GLY A 7 18.11 -22.23 -57.91
N ALA A 8 17.56 -23.25 -58.57
CA ALA A 8 16.51 -24.11 -58.02
C ALA A 8 16.78 -25.62 -58.23
N ARG A 9 16.47 -26.43 -57.20
CA ARG A 9 16.32 -27.91 -57.16
C ARG A 9 15.67 -28.25 -55.79
N ARG A 10 14.70 -29.16 -55.55
CA ARG A 10 14.27 -30.46 -56.13
C ARG A 10 15.38 -31.54 -56.11
N ARG A 11 15.20 -32.76 -55.61
CA ARG A 11 14.15 -33.44 -54.80
C ARG A 11 14.73 -33.68 -53.36
N THR A 12 14.33 -34.59 -52.44
CA THR A 12 13.39 -35.74 -52.39
C THR A 12 12.93 -35.95 -50.92
N ALA A 13 12.07 -36.95 -50.64
CA ALA A 13 11.71 -37.38 -49.28
C ALA A 13 12.37 -38.72 -48.89
N ALA A 14 12.50 -38.97 -47.59
CA ALA A 14 12.68 -40.29 -46.99
C ALA A 14 11.95 -40.31 -45.64
N ALA A 15 11.35 -41.44 -45.26
CA ALA A 15 10.57 -41.57 -44.03
C ALA A 15 11.05 -42.77 -43.20
N THR A 16 11.19 -42.58 -41.89
CA THR A 16 11.49 -43.64 -40.92
C THR A 16 10.48 -43.63 -39.77
N LYS A 17 9.99 -44.83 -39.43
CA LYS A 17 9.34 -45.15 -38.15
C LYS A 17 10.48 -45.33 -37.11
N SER A 18 10.31 -45.26 -35.79
CA SER A 18 9.14 -45.63 -34.99
C SER A 18 9.15 -45.04 -33.56
N ALA A 19 7.99 -45.10 -32.91
CA ALA A 19 7.62 -44.99 -31.49
C ALA A 19 8.68 -44.68 -30.39
N ARG A 20 8.35 -43.70 -29.53
CA ARG A 20 7.87 -43.98 -28.15
C ARG A 20 7.01 -42.85 -27.58
N ALA A 21 6.26 -43.15 -26.52
CA ALA A 21 5.32 -42.25 -25.84
C ALA A 21 6.06 -41.19 -24.96
N SER A 22 5.46 -40.07 -24.52
CA SER A 22 4.19 -40.06 -23.80
C SER A 22 3.50 -38.70 -23.59
N ARG A 23 2.18 -38.78 -23.45
CA ARG A 23 1.22 -37.90 -22.72
C ARG A 23 1.43 -36.38 -22.73
N ARG A 24 0.69 -35.73 -23.63
CA ARG A 24 0.17 -34.35 -23.41
C ARG A 24 -0.82 -34.36 -22.23
N LEU A 25 -0.90 -33.27 -21.47
CA LEU A 25 -2.02 -32.99 -20.55
C LEU A 25 -2.60 -31.59 -20.84
N SER A 26 -3.63 -31.55 -21.68
CA SER A 26 -4.47 -30.36 -21.86
C SER A 26 -5.60 -30.39 -20.83
N VAL A 27 -5.45 -29.63 -19.74
CA VAL A 27 -6.51 -29.47 -18.73
C VAL A 27 -7.65 -28.64 -19.33
N ARG A 28 -8.81 -29.28 -19.53
CA ARG A 28 -10.07 -28.59 -19.89
C ARG A 28 -10.64 -27.86 -18.68
N ARG A 29 -11.48 -26.85 -18.93
CA ARG A 29 -12.32 -26.20 -17.91
C ARG A 29 -13.23 -27.24 -17.24
N GLY A 30 -13.49 -27.07 -15.95
CA GLY A 30 -14.59 -27.71 -15.22
C GLY A 30 -15.49 -26.64 -14.60
N GLU A 31 -16.80 -26.91 -14.56
CA GLU A 31 -17.81 -26.04 -13.95
C GLU A 31 -17.93 -26.26 -12.43
N PRO A 32 -18.50 -25.31 -11.67
CA PRO A 32 -18.75 -25.48 -10.24
C PRO A 32 -19.83 -26.53 -9.99
N PHE A 33 -19.45 -27.70 -9.46
CA PHE A 33 -20.40 -28.75 -9.12
C PHE A 33 -21.29 -28.38 -7.92
N LYS A 34 -22.57 -28.78 -7.99
CA LYS A 34 -23.54 -28.63 -6.91
C LYS A 34 -23.13 -29.43 -5.66
N ARG A 35 -23.52 -28.90 -4.50
CA ARG A 35 -23.46 -29.58 -3.20
C ARG A 35 -24.72 -30.43 -3.04
N GLU A 36 -24.58 -31.75 -3.06
CA GLU A 36 -25.63 -32.69 -2.62
C GLU A 36 -25.21 -33.38 -1.31
N SER A 37 -26.20 -33.90 -0.57
CA SER A 37 -26.02 -34.36 0.80
C SER A 37 -27.04 -35.44 1.16
N ARG A 38 -26.59 -36.43 1.95
CA ARG A 38 -27.31 -37.65 2.41
C ARG A 38 -27.54 -38.69 1.29
N GLY A 39 -27.44 -39.99 1.58
CA GLY A 39 -27.01 -40.63 2.82
C GLY A 39 -27.20 -42.16 2.83
N GLY A 40 -26.61 -42.83 3.83
CA GLY A 40 -26.64 -44.29 3.99
C GLY A 40 -25.58 -45.04 3.17
N GLY A 41 -25.06 -46.19 3.61
CA GLY A 41 -25.26 -46.85 4.91
C GLY A 41 -24.83 -48.32 4.87
N GLY A 42 -23.92 -48.73 5.76
CA GLY A 42 -23.44 -50.12 5.85
C GLY A 42 -22.13 -50.19 6.64
N ALA A 43 -22.06 -51.06 7.63
CA ALA A 43 -20.93 -51.15 8.56
C ALA A 43 -20.23 -52.51 8.50
N ALA A 44 -18.90 -52.50 8.67
CA ALA A 44 -18.08 -53.64 9.05
C ALA A 44 -16.95 -53.11 9.94
N ALA A 45 -16.56 -53.85 10.97
CA ALA A 45 -15.73 -53.32 12.06
C ALA A 45 -14.22 -53.32 11.72
N GLY A 46 -13.58 -52.17 11.96
CA GLY A 46 -12.14 -52.03 12.20
C GLY A 46 -11.96 -51.10 13.40
N ASN A 47 -11.25 -51.55 14.43
CA ASN A 47 -11.09 -50.80 15.67
C ASN A 47 -9.85 -49.90 15.61
N ASP A 48 -9.87 -48.93 14.71
CA ASP A 48 -9.00 -47.76 14.75
C ASP A 48 -9.78 -46.59 15.34
N ASP A 49 -9.12 -45.80 16.19
CA ASP A 49 -9.66 -44.52 16.68
C ASP A 49 -9.55 -43.47 15.56
N ASP A 50 -10.43 -43.60 14.57
CA ASP A 50 -10.53 -42.76 13.38
C ASP A 50 -11.15 -41.39 13.75
N GLY A 51 -10.47 -40.70 14.66
CA GLY A 51 -10.88 -39.46 15.31
C GLY A 51 -11.27 -38.41 14.28
N LEU A 52 -12.58 -38.15 14.20
CA LEU A 52 -13.26 -37.48 13.09
C LEU A 52 -12.40 -36.37 12.46
N PRO A 53 -11.93 -36.54 11.20
CA PRO A 53 -10.91 -35.67 10.64
C PRO A 53 -11.42 -34.23 10.53
N LEU A 54 -10.93 -33.36 11.41
CA LEU A 54 -11.37 -31.98 11.63
C LEU A 54 -11.85 -31.33 10.32
N SER A 55 -13.10 -30.84 10.30
CA SER A 55 -13.70 -30.29 9.08
C SER A 55 -12.92 -29.07 8.56
N ASP A 56 -13.09 -28.74 7.29
CA ASP A 56 -12.43 -27.56 6.72
C ASP A 56 -12.89 -26.28 7.45
N GLU A 57 -14.16 -26.19 7.86
CA GLU A 57 -14.69 -25.10 8.69
C GLU A 57 -14.05 -25.04 10.08
N ALA A 58 -13.84 -26.20 10.74
CA ALA A 58 -13.17 -26.26 12.04
C ALA A 58 -11.69 -25.81 11.94
N LEU A 59 -10.98 -26.26 10.89
CA LEU A 59 -9.62 -25.83 10.60
C LEU A 59 -9.55 -24.32 10.30
N LEU A 60 -10.53 -23.76 9.57
CA LEU A 60 -10.60 -22.31 9.31
C LEU A 60 -10.86 -21.48 10.58
N LEU A 61 -11.58 -22.02 11.57
CA LEU A 61 -11.71 -21.39 12.90
C LEU A 61 -10.39 -21.45 13.69
N VAL A 62 -9.70 -22.58 13.68
CA VAL A 62 -8.36 -22.71 14.30
C VAL A 62 -7.35 -21.76 13.65
N PHE A 63 -7.29 -21.69 12.32
CA PHE A 63 -6.44 -20.71 11.64
C PHE A 63 -6.87 -19.26 11.92
N SER A 64 -8.15 -18.98 12.12
CA SER A 64 -8.62 -17.64 12.53
C SER A 64 -8.13 -17.26 13.94
N ALA A 65 -8.06 -18.21 14.87
CA ALA A 65 -7.49 -17.98 16.21
C ALA A 65 -5.95 -17.83 16.16
N LEU A 66 -5.26 -18.69 15.41
CA LEU A 66 -3.81 -18.58 15.15
C LEU A 66 -3.43 -17.32 14.36
N ALA A 67 -4.41 -16.59 13.79
CA ALA A 67 -4.16 -15.37 13.06
C ALA A 67 -3.71 -14.19 13.94
N ALA A 68 -3.50 -14.36 15.25
CA ALA A 68 -2.69 -13.42 16.04
C ALA A 68 -1.27 -13.24 15.48
N ALA A 69 -0.65 -14.31 14.95
CA ALA A 69 0.70 -14.28 14.39
C ALA A 69 0.72 -14.68 12.90
N THR A 70 1.45 -13.94 12.08
CA THR A 70 1.57 -14.25 10.65
C THR A 70 2.48 -15.45 10.35
N ALA A 71 3.45 -15.74 11.22
CA ALA A 71 4.37 -16.88 11.05
C ALA A 71 3.65 -18.24 11.17
N ASP A 72 2.78 -18.39 12.16
CA ASP A 72 2.12 -19.66 12.47
C ASP A 72 1.21 -20.12 11.33
N LEU A 73 0.57 -19.19 10.63
CA LEU A 73 -0.22 -19.47 9.42
C LEU A 73 0.65 -19.95 8.25
N VAL A 74 1.87 -19.42 8.10
CA VAL A 74 2.84 -19.89 7.10
C VAL A 74 3.33 -21.30 7.45
N CYS A 75 3.58 -21.57 8.73
CA CYS A 75 3.91 -22.92 9.22
C CYS A 75 2.74 -23.89 8.98
N CYS A 76 1.50 -23.51 9.27
CA CYS A 76 0.30 -24.29 8.97
C CYS A 76 0.14 -24.58 7.47
N ALA A 77 0.40 -23.59 6.61
CA ALA A 77 0.39 -23.78 5.16
C ALA A 77 1.57 -24.64 4.65
N ALA A 78 2.65 -24.74 5.41
CA ALA A 78 3.77 -25.62 5.08
C ALA A 78 3.43 -27.10 5.32
N THR A 79 2.72 -27.45 6.42
CA THR A 79 2.49 -28.84 6.87
C THR A 79 1.95 -29.77 5.79
N CYS A 80 0.87 -29.37 5.09
CA CYS A 80 0.21 -30.24 4.12
C CYS A 80 -0.57 -29.45 3.06
N ARG A 81 -0.88 -30.14 1.95
CA ARG A 81 -1.66 -29.58 0.83
C ARG A 81 -3.12 -29.24 1.19
N ARG A 82 -3.69 -29.78 2.27
CA ARG A 82 -5.04 -29.42 2.74
C ARG A 82 -5.02 -28.05 3.41
N TRP A 83 -4.21 -27.91 4.47
CA TRP A 83 -4.08 -26.67 5.24
C TRP A 83 -3.59 -25.51 4.37
N ARG A 84 -2.63 -25.74 3.45
CA ARG A 84 -2.20 -24.74 2.46
C ARG A 84 -3.35 -24.17 1.62
N ARG A 85 -4.23 -25.05 1.11
CA ARG A 85 -5.37 -24.63 0.28
C ARG A 85 -6.37 -23.79 1.09
N LEU A 86 -6.66 -24.19 2.33
CA LEU A 86 -7.53 -23.43 3.23
C LEU A 86 -6.93 -22.06 3.58
N VAL A 87 -5.68 -22.01 4.06
CA VAL A 87 -4.99 -20.77 4.44
C VAL A 87 -4.90 -19.79 3.26
N SER A 88 -4.76 -20.27 2.02
CA SER A 88 -4.70 -19.41 0.84
C SER A 88 -6.05 -19.04 0.23
N ALA A 89 -7.02 -19.94 0.18
CA ALA A 89 -8.36 -19.63 -0.36
C ALA A 89 -9.13 -18.68 0.57
N ASP A 90 -9.07 -18.95 1.87
CA ASP A 90 -9.82 -18.25 2.91
C ASP A 90 -8.95 -17.26 3.70
N ALA A 91 -7.81 -16.85 3.13
CA ALA A 91 -6.94 -15.79 3.66
C ALA A 91 -7.74 -14.53 4.10
N ALA A 92 -8.75 -14.15 3.32
CA ALA A 92 -9.66 -13.03 3.59
C ALA A 92 -10.66 -13.30 4.74
N PHE A 93 -11.00 -14.55 5.03
CA PHE A 93 -11.79 -14.91 6.20
C PHE A 93 -10.91 -14.92 7.46
N ILE A 94 -9.77 -15.60 7.39
CA ILE A 94 -8.78 -15.75 8.47
C ILE A 94 -8.30 -14.37 8.97
N CYS A 95 -7.82 -13.49 8.07
CA CYS A 95 -7.36 -12.15 8.45
C CYS A 95 -8.47 -11.20 8.97
N ARG A 96 -9.75 -11.55 8.82
CA ARG A 96 -10.90 -10.78 9.35
C ARG A 96 -11.27 -11.17 10.77
N ARG A 97 -10.92 -12.39 11.19
CA ARG A 97 -11.21 -12.95 12.51
C ARG A 97 -9.97 -12.99 13.43
N ALA A 98 -8.81 -12.62 12.90
CA ALA A 98 -7.64 -12.25 13.69
C ALA A 98 -8.00 -11.17 14.71
N THR A 99 -7.70 -11.41 15.98
CA THR A 99 -7.87 -10.41 17.04
C THR A 99 -6.90 -9.23 16.86
N PRO A 100 -7.32 -8.00 17.19
CA PRO A 100 -6.43 -6.84 17.18
C PRO A 100 -5.45 -6.89 18.37
N ARG A 101 -4.23 -6.42 18.22
CA ARG A 101 -3.18 -7.18 17.52
C ARG A 101 -1.96 -7.26 18.44
N SER A 102 -1.32 -8.42 18.49
CA SER A 102 0.06 -8.59 19.00
C SER A 102 1.01 -9.19 17.94
N ASP A 103 0.59 -9.12 16.66
CA ASP A 103 1.34 -9.50 15.45
C ASP A 103 2.74 -8.83 15.48
N PRO A 104 3.85 -9.57 15.51
CA PRO A 104 5.19 -8.97 15.42
C PRO A 104 5.44 -8.41 14.01
N PHE A 105 6.49 -7.60 13.83
CA PHE A 105 6.81 -7.03 12.50
C PHE A 105 7.06 -8.14 11.45
N VAL A 106 6.25 -8.16 10.39
CA VAL A 106 6.25 -9.21 9.37
C VAL A 106 7.13 -8.79 8.18
N ARG A 107 8.43 -9.09 8.25
CA ARG A 107 9.44 -8.65 7.26
C ARG A 107 9.10 -9.04 5.83
N SER A 108 8.44 -10.19 5.62
CA SER A 108 8.05 -10.69 4.30
C SER A 108 6.99 -9.86 3.58
N LEU A 109 6.27 -8.96 4.27
CA LEU A 109 5.35 -8.01 3.63
C LEU A 109 6.08 -6.93 2.83
N ALA A 110 7.26 -6.48 3.26
CA ALA A 110 8.04 -5.46 2.57
C ALA A 110 8.85 -6.07 1.41
N LEU A 111 8.32 -5.86 0.21
CA LEU A 111 8.81 -6.50 -1.01
C LEU A 111 9.80 -5.63 -1.78
N GLY A 112 9.76 -4.30 -1.60
CA GLY A 112 10.63 -3.38 -2.29
C GLY A 112 10.22 -1.92 -2.16
N PHE A 113 10.73 -1.07 -3.04
CA PHE A 113 10.30 0.31 -3.18
C PHE A 113 10.31 0.76 -4.64
N PHE A 114 9.50 1.77 -4.92
CA PHE A 114 9.47 2.48 -6.19
C PHE A 114 10.37 3.69 -6.16
N GLN A 115 11.09 3.91 -7.25
CA GLN A 115 11.90 5.09 -7.53
C GLN A 115 11.37 5.75 -8.80
N SER A 116 10.70 6.91 -8.64
CA SER A 116 10.26 7.75 -9.75
C SER A 116 11.33 8.82 -10.02
N ARG A 117 11.75 9.02 -11.28
CA ARG A 117 12.63 10.15 -11.62
C ARG A 117 11.84 11.46 -11.48
N THR A 118 12.50 12.51 -11.01
CA THR A 118 11.93 13.87 -10.91
C THR A 118 11.95 14.64 -12.22
N ASP A 119 12.79 14.20 -13.17
CA ASP A 119 13.02 14.86 -14.45
C ASP A 119 11.85 14.60 -15.41
N ALA A 120 11.67 15.47 -16.41
CA ALA A 120 10.54 15.40 -17.36
C ALA A 120 10.54 14.19 -18.32
N SER A 121 11.39 13.19 -18.08
CA SER A 121 11.38 11.92 -18.80
C SER A 121 10.13 11.12 -18.44
N ALA A 122 9.35 10.71 -19.44
CA ALA A 122 8.15 9.88 -19.26
C ALA A 122 8.48 8.38 -18.98
N ALA A 123 9.56 8.12 -18.26
CA ALA A 123 9.99 6.78 -17.88
C ALA A 123 9.14 6.25 -16.71
N PRO A 124 8.69 4.98 -16.74
CA PRO A 124 7.93 4.40 -15.64
C PRO A 124 8.78 4.31 -14.36
N PRO A 125 8.19 4.47 -13.17
CA PRO A 125 8.92 4.32 -11.91
C PRO A 125 9.52 2.92 -11.76
N ARG A 126 10.82 2.86 -11.45
CA ARG A 126 11.59 1.62 -11.29
C ARG A 126 11.25 0.98 -9.95
N PHE A 127 10.95 -0.32 -9.93
CA PHE A 127 10.91 -1.09 -8.69
C PHE A 127 12.30 -1.59 -8.31
N VAL A 128 12.62 -1.57 -7.02
CA VAL A 128 13.81 -2.16 -6.42
C VAL A 128 13.38 -3.16 -5.36
N PRO A 129 13.62 -4.47 -5.53
CA PRO A 129 13.18 -5.47 -4.58
C PRO A 129 14.03 -5.48 -3.29
N LEU A 130 13.39 -5.79 -2.17
CA LEU A 130 14.00 -5.95 -0.84
C LEU A 130 14.18 -7.43 -0.43
N SER A 131 13.65 -8.35 -1.23
CA SER A 131 13.67 -9.80 -1.02
C SER A 131 13.55 -10.56 -2.35
N VAL A 132 13.86 -11.86 -2.35
CA VAL A 132 13.67 -12.73 -3.53
C VAL A 132 12.20 -12.79 -3.95
N ALA A 133 11.27 -12.83 -2.99
CA ALA A 133 9.83 -12.70 -3.25
C ALA A 133 9.49 -11.39 -3.98
N GLY A 134 10.12 -10.27 -3.57
CA GLY A 134 10.00 -8.98 -4.24
C GLY A 134 10.39 -9.02 -5.72
N ALA A 135 11.47 -9.72 -6.08
CA ALA A 135 11.95 -9.79 -7.45
C ALA A 135 10.91 -10.41 -8.42
N SER A 136 10.06 -11.33 -7.94
CA SER A 136 8.99 -11.95 -8.75
C SER A 136 7.90 -10.98 -9.23
N ILE A 137 7.77 -9.80 -8.61
CA ILE A 137 6.75 -8.78 -8.91
C ILE A 137 7.23 -7.79 -9.98
N GLN A 138 8.55 -7.66 -10.15
CA GLN A 138 9.14 -6.71 -11.10
C GLN A 138 8.62 -6.89 -12.55
N PRO A 139 8.40 -8.11 -13.09
CA PRO A 139 7.88 -8.30 -14.44
C PRO A 139 6.40 -7.94 -14.60
N SER A 140 5.53 -8.34 -13.66
CA SER A 140 4.09 -8.00 -13.73
C SER A 140 3.86 -6.49 -13.62
N LEU A 141 4.64 -5.84 -12.76
CA LEU A 141 4.55 -4.41 -12.53
C LEU A 141 4.98 -3.58 -13.74
N ALA A 142 6.03 -3.98 -14.46
CA ALA A 142 6.49 -3.25 -15.65
C ALA A 142 5.37 -3.11 -16.71
N ALA A 143 4.52 -4.13 -16.88
CA ALA A 143 3.36 -4.08 -17.76
C ALA A 143 2.25 -3.14 -17.21
N LEU A 144 1.94 -3.23 -15.91
CA LEU A 144 0.89 -2.41 -15.27
C LEU A 144 1.24 -0.91 -15.22
N VAL A 145 2.53 -0.58 -15.16
CA VAL A 145 3.06 0.77 -14.93
C VAL A 145 3.50 1.45 -16.24
N GLY A 146 3.41 0.77 -17.39
CA GLY A 146 3.85 1.21 -18.73
C GLY A 146 3.23 2.48 -19.33
N GLY A 147 2.52 3.27 -18.53
CA GLY A 147 2.03 4.62 -18.87
C GLY A 147 1.87 5.55 -17.66
N ALA A 148 2.46 5.21 -16.50
CA ALA A 148 2.40 6.00 -15.27
C ALA A 148 3.68 6.82 -15.08
N SER A 149 3.56 8.09 -14.68
CA SER A 149 4.72 8.97 -14.50
C SER A 149 5.39 8.83 -13.13
N ARG A 150 4.64 8.42 -12.10
CA ARG A 150 5.15 8.21 -10.72
C ARG A 150 4.17 7.43 -9.87
N VAL A 151 4.67 6.85 -8.78
CA VAL A 151 3.85 6.35 -7.66
C VAL A 151 3.53 7.52 -6.74
N ALA A 152 2.24 7.76 -6.48
CA ALA A 152 1.75 8.90 -5.71
C ALA A 152 1.41 8.52 -4.26
N ALA A 153 0.99 7.27 -4.01
CA ALA A 153 0.82 6.69 -2.67
C ALA A 153 0.98 5.16 -2.68
N SER A 154 1.23 4.59 -1.50
CA SER A 154 1.35 3.15 -1.23
C SER A 154 0.90 2.88 0.20
N ARG A 155 -0.01 1.90 0.41
CA ARG A 155 -0.45 1.44 1.74
C ARG A 155 -1.13 0.07 1.62
N ASN A 156 -0.85 -0.85 2.54
CA ASN A 156 -1.54 -2.16 2.69
C ASN A 156 -1.85 -2.86 1.35
N GLY A 157 -0.82 -3.22 0.58
CA GLY A 157 -0.95 -3.92 -0.71
C GLY A 157 -1.50 -3.09 -1.87
N ARG A 158 -1.87 -1.82 -1.66
CA ARG A 158 -2.40 -0.93 -2.70
C ARG A 158 -1.44 0.19 -3.07
N LEU A 159 -1.38 0.47 -4.36
CA LEU A 159 -0.67 1.60 -4.96
C LEU A 159 -1.65 2.59 -5.58
N VAL A 160 -1.27 3.87 -5.61
CA VAL A 160 -1.88 4.91 -6.44
C VAL A 160 -0.84 5.46 -7.41
N LEU A 161 -1.18 5.51 -8.69
CA LEU A 161 -0.32 5.88 -9.81
C LEU A 161 -0.80 7.20 -10.44
N ASP A 162 0.14 8.11 -10.73
CA ASP A 162 -0.12 9.37 -11.46
C ASP A 162 -0.03 9.10 -12.97
N LEU A 163 -1.17 8.93 -13.65
CA LEU A 163 -1.28 8.48 -15.04
C LEU A 163 -1.22 9.66 -16.03
N ARG A 164 -0.18 10.50 -15.92
CA ARG A 164 0.03 11.66 -16.80
C ARG A 164 0.28 11.20 -18.24
N ARG A 165 -0.49 11.76 -19.17
CA ARG A 165 -0.25 11.54 -20.61
C ARG A 165 1.04 12.24 -21.05
N ARG A 166 1.76 11.61 -21.99
CA ARG A 166 2.87 12.20 -22.74
C ARG A 166 2.43 13.53 -23.38
N ALA A 167 3.29 14.54 -23.34
CA ALA A 167 2.92 15.96 -23.54
C ALA A 167 2.68 16.36 -25.02
N SER A 168 1.65 15.82 -25.68
CA SER A 168 1.35 16.06 -27.10
C SER A 168 0.01 16.73 -27.41
N SER A 169 -0.69 17.30 -26.41
CA SER A 169 -1.90 18.11 -26.68
C SER A 169 -2.02 19.28 -25.71
N ARG A 170 -2.52 20.43 -26.19
CA ARG A 170 -2.71 21.68 -25.41
C ARG A 170 -3.93 21.63 -24.48
N ALA A 171 -4.36 20.44 -24.06
CA ALA A 171 -5.55 20.22 -23.25
C ALA A 171 -5.17 20.01 -21.77
N THR A 172 -5.39 21.05 -20.96
CA THR A 172 -5.59 21.06 -19.48
C THR A 172 -4.94 19.94 -18.63
N HIS A 173 -4.14 20.33 -17.63
CA HIS A 173 -3.54 19.45 -16.61
C HIS A 173 -4.59 18.73 -15.71
N ALA A 174 -5.34 17.78 -16.27
CA ALA A 174 -6.28 16.95 -15.53
C ALA A 174 -5.51 15.85 -14.78
N VAL A 175 -5.64 15.83 -13.45
CA VAL A 175 -5.10 14.76 -12.61
C VAL A 175 -5.85 13.47 -12.95
N ARG A 176 -5.11 12.46 -13.42
CA ARG A 176 -5.64 11.12 -13.71
C ARG A 176 -4.92 10.13 -12.82
N LEU A 177 -5.66 9.49 -11.93
CA LEU A 177 -5.12 8.48 -11.02
C LEU A 177 -5.52 7.09 -11.49
N GLY A 178 -4.69 6.10 -11.16
CA GLY A 178 -5.08 4.69 -11.19
C GLY A 178 -4.67 4.01 -9.88
N ALA A 179 -5.34 2.94 -9.50
CA ALA A 179 -5.00 2.15 -8.33
C ALA A 179 -4.91 0.65 -8.67
N CYS A 180 -4.02 -0.06 -7.98
CA CYS A 180 -3.82 -1.50 -8.17
C CYS A 180 -3.21 -2.16 -6.91
N ASN A 181 -3.28 -3.49 -6.85
CA ASN A 181 -2.38 -4.31 -6.05
C ASN A 181 -1.45 -5.05 -7.03
N PRO A 182 -0.14 -4.74 -7.09
CA PRO A 182 0.75 -5.26 -8.13
C PRO A 182 1.03 -6.77 -8.05
N VAL A 183 0.70 -7.42 -6.92
CA VAL A 183 0.89 -8.87 -6.72
C VAL A 183 -0.33 -9.65 -7.25
N THR A 184 -1.53 -9.09 -7.14
CA THR A 184 -2.76 -9.68 -7.67
C THR A 184 -3.10 -9.21 -9.08
N ALA A 185 -2.56 -8.07 -9.53
CA ALA A 185 -3.01 -7.41 -10.76
C ALA A 185 -2.65 -8.11 -12.08
N GLY A 186 -1.89 -9.21 -12.04
CA GLY A 186 -1.85 -10.18 -13.15
C GLY A 186 -3.21 -10.84 -13.45
N CYS A 187 -4.18 -10.74 -12.53
CA CYS A 187 -5.55 -11.23 -12.68
C CYS A 187 -6.60 -10.11 -12.78
N GLY A 188 -6.19 -8.84 -12.74
CA GLY A 188 -7.09 -7.67 -12.79
C GLY A 188 -6.29 -6.38 -12.86
N GLY A 189 -6.44 -5.63 -13.96
CA GLY A 189 -5.58 -4.50 -14.29
C GLY A 189 -5.69 -3.29 -13.35
N VAL A 190 -5.01 -2.20 -13.70
CA VAL A 190 -5.11 -0.92 -12.98
C VAL A 190 -6.54 -0.38 -13.07
N ASP A 191 -7.20 -0.21 -11.94
CA ASP A 191 -8.48 0.52 -11.86
C ASP A 191 -8.18 2.00 -12.11
N VAL A 192 -8.79 2.58 -13.14
CA VAL A 192 -8.52 3.96 -13.57
C VAL A 192 -9.62 4.86 -13.07
N LEU A 193 -9.32 5.59 -11.99
CA LEU A 193 -10.29 6.45 -11.30
C LEU A 193 -10.90 7.49 -12.26
N PRO A 194 -12.19 7.84 -12.11
CA PRO A 194 -12.85 8.85 -12.93
C PRO A 194 -12.07 10.18 -12.94
N PRO A 195 -11.82 10.80 -14.10
CA PRO A 195 -11.02 12.02 -14.16
C PRO A 195 -11.80 13.22 -13.62
N LEU A 196 -11.19 13.98 -12.70
CA LEU A 196 -11.71 15.27 -12.27
C LEU A 196 -11.55 16.28 -13.42
N ARG A 197 -12.67 16.82 -13.94
CA ARG A 197 -12.70 17.66 -15.15
C ARG A 197 -13.22 19.08 -14.89
N GLY A 198 -12.92 19.99 -15.81
CA GLY A 198 -13.45 21.36 -15.80
C GLY A 198 -13.12 22.10 -14.51
N LYS A 199 -14.12 22.76 -13.92
CA LYS A 199 -14.00 23.48 -12.64
C LYS A 199 -13.51 22.60 -11.49
N ASP A 200 -13.78 21.29 -11.56
CA ASP A 200 -13.45 20.34 -10.51
C ASP A 200 -12.02 19.80 -10.58
N SER A 201 -11.33 19.92 -11.72
CA SER A 201 -9.92 19.51 -11.86
C SER A 201 -9.02 20.24 -10.85
N PRO A 202 -8.10 19.53 -10.17
CA PRO A 202 -6.92 20.17 -9.58
C PRO A 202 -6.09 20.78 -10.71
N THR A 203 -5.64 22.03 -10.55
CA THR A 203 -4.83 22.75 -11.56
C THR A 203 -3.40 23.02 -11.07
N GLY A 204 -2.91 22.20 -10.13
CA GLY A 204 -1.67 22.43 -9.40
C GLY A 204 -1.23 21.18 -8.62
N PRO A 205 -0.23 21.31 -7.74
CA PRO A 205 0.23 20.19 -6.94
C PRO A 205 -0.86 19.69 -5.98
N TYR A 206 -0.79 18.40 -5.70
CA TYR A 206 -1.72 17.69 -4.84
C TYR A 206 -0.94 16.66 -3.99
N ALA A 207 -1.48 16.33 -2.84
CA ALA A 207 -1.09 15.16 -2.06
C ALA A 207 -2.23 14.13 -2.11
N CYS A 208 -1.91 12.85 -1.96
CA CYS A 208 -2.91 11.79 -1.90
C CYS A 208 -2.49 10.68 -0.95
N THR A 209 -3.46 9.86 -0.53
CA THR A 209 -3.20 8.55 0.07
C THR A 209 -4.26 7.54 -0.35
N VAL A 210 -3.97 6.26 -0.19
CA VAL A 210 -4.94 5.17 -0.27
C VAL A 210 -5.22 4.62 1.11
N ILE A 211 -6.49 4.27 1.35
CA ILE A 211 -7.01 3.71 2.59
C ILE A 211 -7.67 2.38 2.20
N THR A 212 -7.48 1.36 3.02
CA THR A 212 -7.94 0.00 2.75
C THR A 212 -8.86 -0.50 3.87
N ALA A 213 -9.57 -1.61 3.66
CA ALA A 213 -10.36 -2.23 4.71
C ALA A 213 -9.56 -2.48 6.01
N ALA A 214 -8.26 -2.76 5.92
CA ALA A 214 -7.36 -2.94 7.06
C ALA A 214 -7.10 -1.67 7.90
N ASP A 215 -7.49 -0.49 7.40
CA ASP A 215 -7.41 0.79 8.11
C ASP A 215 -8.77 1.23 8.71
N GLU A 216 -9.87 0.54 8.37
CA GLU A 216 -11.23 0.84 8.86
C GLU A 216 -11.65 -0.02 10.09
N HIS A 217 -10.81 -0.95 10.54
CA HIS A 217 -11.09 -1.87 11.66
C HIS A 217 -10.95 -1.16 13.03
N GLY A 218 -11.95 -0.36 13.39
CA GLY A 218 -11.98 0.39 14.66
C GLY A 218 -13.39 0.76 15.14
N GLY A 219 -14.41 0.01 14.74
CA GLY A 219 -15.78 0.18 15.22
C GLY A 219 -16.60 -1.09 14.99
N GLU A 220 -17.37 -1.50 16.00
CA GLU A 220 -17.95 -2.85 16.10
C GLU A 220 -19.01 -3.16 15.01
N ASP A 221 -19.66 -2.13 14.48
CA ASP A 221 -20.94 -2.26 13.75
C ASP A 221 -20.81 -2.15 12.20
N ARG A 222 -19.61 -2.35 11.65
CA ARG A 222 -19.32 -2.08 10.22
C ARG A 222 -19.60 -3.28 9.30
N ARG A 223 -20.84 -3.33 8.80
CA ARG A 223 -21.34 -4.24 7.75
C ARG A 223 -20.32 -4.57 6.65
N ALA A 224 -19.88 -5.83 6.60
CA ALA A 224 -19.46 -6.55 5.40
C ALA A 224 -18.53 -5.83 4.37
N SER A 225 -17.62 -4.95 4.80
CA SER A 225 -16.62 -4.36 3.89
C SER A 225 -15.86 -5.46 3.13
N HIS A 226 -15.91 -5.40 1.79
CA HIS A 226 -15.15 -6.33 0.95
C HIS A 226 -13.64 -6.06 1.12
N HIS A 227 -12.82 -7.09 1.27
CA HIS A 227 -11.34 -6.93 1.35
C HIS A 227 -10.72 -6.25 0.11
N ALA A 228 -11.43 -6.28 -1.01
CA ALA A 228 -11.03 -5.59 -2.23
C ALA A 228 -11.33 -4.07 -2.20
N SER A 229 -12.08 -3.56 -1.21
CA SER A 229 -12.45 -2.15 -1.15
C SER A 229 -11.29 -1.26 -0.73
N TYR A 230 -11.29 -0.05 -1.28
CA TYR A 230 -10.31 0.98 -0.97
C TYR A 230 -10.89 2.38 -1.23
N ARG A 231 -10.31 3.37 -0.57
CA ARG A 231 -10.59 4.80 -0.81
C ARG A 231 -9.32 5.51 -1.23
N VAL A 232 -9.42 6.51 -2.08
CA VAL A 232 -8.30 7.42 -2.39
C VAL A 232 -8.66 8.82 -1.94
N LEU A 233 -7.91 9.35 -0.97
CA LEU A 233 -8.03 10.73 -0.55
C LEU A 233 -7.11 11.61 -1.40
N LEU A 234 -7.63 12.75 -1.86
CA LEU A 234 -6.92 13.69 -2.72
C LEU A 234 -7.03 15.11 -2.14
N LEU A 235 -5.90 15.65 -1.66
CA LEU A 235 -5.75 17.01 -1.14
C LEU A 235 -5.14 17.92 -2.20
N TYR A 236 -5.79 19.03 -2.53
CA TYR A 236 -5.32 19.97 -3.55
C TYR A 236 -5.75 21.41 -3.25
N ASN A 237 -5.00 22.39 -3.78
CA ASN A 237 -5.33 23.80 -3.56
C ASN A 237 -6.33 24.35 -4.57
N ARG A 238 -7.40 24.97 -4.07
CA ARG A 238 -8.23 25.94 -4.79
C ARG A 238 -7.62 27.34 -4.66
N ARG A 239 -8.27 28.38 -5.23
CA ARG A 239 -7.75 29.77 -5.20
C ARG A 239 -7.58 30.31 -3.78
N SER A 240 -8.51 30.03 -2.87
CA SER A 240 -8.56 30.57 -1.50
C SER A 240 -8.44 29.53 -0.37
N PHE A 241 -8.59 28.23 -0.64
CA PHE A 241 -8.63 27.17 0.37
C PHE A 241 -7.96 25.87 -0.10
N THR A 242 -7.70 24.95 0.83
CA THR A 242 -7.33 23.55 0.52
C THR A 242 -8.60 22.71 0.41
N ALA A 243 -8.77 22.06 -0.72
CA ALA A 243 -9.87 21.15 -0.99
C ALA A 243 -9.46 19.68 -0.75
N LEU A 244 -10.44 18.87 -0.37
CA LEU A 244 -10.32 17.42 -0.22
C LEU A 244 -11.41 16.72 -1.06
N ARG A 245 -11.07 15.59 -1.67
CA ARG A 245 -12.04 14.61 -2.16
C ARG A 245 -11.68 13.20 -1.73
N CYS A 246 -12.69 12.35 -1.61
CA CYS A 246 -12.58 10.91 -1.41
C CYS A 246 -13.13 10.18 -2.64
N TYR A 247 -12.34 9.32 -3.26
CA TYR A 247 -12.84 8.24 -4.14
C TYR A 247 -13.22 7.04 -3.28
N SER A 248 -14.24 6.27 -3.68
CA SER A 248 -14.55 4.96 -3.12
C SER A 248 -14.66 3.95 -4.26
N SER A 249 -13.97 2.81 -4.13
CA SER A 249 -14.10 1.67 -5.04
C SER A 249 -15.54 1.20 -5.19
N ASP A 250 -16.26 1.15 -4.07
CA ASP A 250 -17.55 0.48 -3.95
C ASP A 250 -18.67 1.32 -4.58
N ALA A 251 -18.48 2.64 -4.60
CA ALA A 251 -19.32 3.59 -5.34
C ALA A 251 -18.78 3.93 -6.75
N GLY A 252 -17.62 3.39 -7.14
CA GLY A 252 -16.92 3.68 -8.41
C GLY A 252 -16.68 5.17 -8.72
N SER A 253 -16.73 6.05 -7.71
CA SER A 253 -16.93 7.48 -7.92
C SER A 253 -16.26 8.37 -6.87
N TRP A 254 -16.12 9.65 -7.19
CA TRP A 254 -15.64 10.68 -6.27
C TRP A 254 -16.80 11.31 -5.50
N GLY A 255 -16.68 11.34 -4.17
CA GLY A 255 -17.54 12.13 -3.31
C GLY A 255 -17.40 13.65 -3.51
N PRO A 256 -18.18 14.43 -2.75
CA PRO A 256 -18.21 15.89 -2.87
C PRO A 256 -16.86 16.54 -2.52
N GLU A 257 -16.64 17.76 -3.02
CA GLU A 257 -15.50 18.58 -2.61
C GLU A 257 -15.73 19.15 -1.21
N ALA A 258 -14.90 18.70 -0.27
CA ALA A 258 -14.86 19.23 1.08
C ALA A 258 -13.83 20.38 1.20
N VAL A 259 -14.13 21.35 2.07
CA VAL A 259 -13.18 22.37 2.53
C VAL A 259 -12.46 21.81 3.76
N VAL A 260 -11.13 21.82 3.74
CA VAL A 260 -10.31 21.51 4.91
C VAL A 260 -10.21 22.76 5.78
N THR A 261 -10.55 22.66 7.07
CA THR A 261 -10.41 23.79 8.01
C THR A 261 -8.95 24.18 8.28
N GLY A 262 -8.75 25.40 8.78
CA GLY A 262 -7.43 25.90 9.16
C GLY A 262 -6.71 26.65 8.04
N ALA A 263 -5.39 26.73 8.14
CA ALA A 263 -4.57 27.44 7.15
C ALA A 263 -4.48 26.66 5.82
N ARG A 264 -4.56 27.38 4.71
CA ARG A 264 -4.36 26.82 3.36
C ARG A 264 -2.93 26.28 3.23
N ILE A 265 -2.79 25.03 2.80
CA ILE A 265 -1.49 24.36 2.65
C ILE A 265 -0.66 25.10 1.60
N GLY A 266 0.63 25.31 1.83
CA GLY A 266 1.51 25.99 0.88
C GLY A 266 1.63 25.20 -0.44
N ARG A 267 1.62 25.89 -1.59
CA ARG A 267 1.78 25.24 -2.91
C ARG A 267 3.03 24.35 -2.96
N ASN A 268 4.12 24.81 -2.34
CA ASN A 268 5.38 24.08 -2.30
C ASN A 268 5.30 22.86 -1.36
N GLN A 269 4.53 22.92 -0.27
CA GLN A 269 4.32 21.77 0.62
C GLN A 269 3.58 20.64 -0.10
N LEU A 270 2.49 20.95 -0.83
CA LEU A 270 1.79 19.96 -1.67
C LEU A 270 2.67 19.40 -2.80
N ALA A 271 3.65 20.17 -3.30
CA ALA A 271 4.49 19.76 -4.42
C ALA A 271 5.64 18.82 -4.06
N VAL A 272 5.96 18.63 -2.77
CA VAL A 272 7.19 17.96 -2.31
C VAL A 272 6.95 16.49 -1.96
N ARG A 273 7.51 15.58 -2.78
CA ARG A 273 7.63 14.12 -2.55
C ARG A 273 6.27 13.38 -2.49
N PRO A 274 6.27 12.04 -2.54
CA PRO A 274 5.13 11.25 -2.07
C PRO A 274 4.96 11.49 -0.57
N HIS A 275 3.75 11.87 -0.16
CA HIS A 275 3.45 12.11 1.25
C HIS A 275 2.94 10.82 1.89
N ALA A 276 3.82 10.11 2.60
CA ALA A 276 3.40 9.02 3.46
C ALA A 276 2.38 9.55 4.48
N ALA A 277 1.16 9.00 4.43
CA ALA A 277 0.09 9.31 5.36
C ALA A 277 -0.12 8.13 6.31
N VAL A 278 -0.23 8.48 7.59
CA VAL A 278 -0.47 7.56 8.70
C VAL A 278 -1.97 7.45 8.90
N VAL A 279 -2.49 6.26 9.22
CA VAL A 279 -3.89 6.08 9.62
C VAL A 279 -3.93 5.43 11.00
N HIS A 280 -4.53 6.12 11.97
CA HIS A 280 -4.49 5.78 13.39
C HIS A 280 -5.81 6.21 14.06
N HIS A 281 -6.45 5.32 14.83
CA HIS A 281 -7.80 5.51 15.43
C HIS A 281 -8.81 6.27 14.56
N GLY A 282 -8.98 5.87 13.29
CA GLY A 282 -9.91 6.51 12.35
C GLY A 282 -9.48 7.89 11.84
N VAL A 283 -8.28 8.37 12.15
CA VAL A 283 -7.69 9.64 11.69
C VAL A 283 -6.63 9.38 10.63
N VAL A 284 -6.70 10.12 9.52
CA VAL A 284 -5.65 10.16 8.49
C VAL A 284 -4.78 11.39 8.70
N PHE A 285 -3.47 11.19 8.86
CA PHE A 285 -2.52 12.26 9.14
C PHE A 285 -1.42 12.35 8.07
N TRP A 286 -1.13 13.56 7.62
CA TRP A 286 0.00 13.89 6.75
C TRP A 286 1.05 14.69 7.53
N PRO A 287 2.09 14.04 8.12
CA PRO A 287 3.05 14.72 8.99
C PRO A 287 3.76 15.91 8.32
N ARG A 288 4.13 15.77 7.03
CA ARG A 288 4.82 16.81 6.25
C ARG A 288 3.92 17.98 5.83
N LEU A 289 2.60 17.82 5.90
CA LEU A 289 1.63 18.88 5.60
C LEU A 289 1.05 19.53 6.86
N ALA A 290 1.31 18.95 8.04
CA ALA A 290 0.69 19.35 9.31
C ALA A 290 -0.85 19.40 9.21
N VAL A 291 -1.46 18.30 8.73
CA VAL A 291 -2.92 18.13 8.57
C VAL A 291 -3.35 16.73 9.01
N ALA A 292 -4.30 16.67 9.95
CA ALA A 292 -5.07 15.47 10.32
C ALA A 292 -6.54 15.60 9.89
N LEU A 293 -7.18 14.48 9.50
CA LEU A 293 -8.58 14.40 9.05
C LEU A 293 -9.26 13.15 9.63
N ARG A 294 -10.42 13.27 10.30
CA ARG A 294 -11.24 12.12 10.74
C ARG A 294 -11.95 11.47 9.55
N LEU A 295 -11.92 10.14 9.48
CA LEU A 295 -12.63 9.35 8.47
C LEU A 295 -14.15 9.47 8.60
N ASP A 296 -14.68 9.55 9.83
CA ASP A 296 -16.13 9.67 10.08
C ASP A 296 -16.72 10.91 9.39
N SER A 297 -15.98 12.01 9.41
CA SER A 297 -16.34 13.27 8.73
C SER A 297 -16.28 13.20 7.20
N LEU A 298 -15.74 12.11 6.63
CA LEU A 298 -15.76 11.78 5.20
C LEU A 298 -16.81 10.71 4.85
N LEU A 299 -17.39 10.08 5.88
CA LEU A 299 -18.35 8.98 5.79
C LEU A 299 -19.79 9.42 6.06
N GLN A 300 -19.99 10.55 6.74
CA GLN A 300 -21.32 11.14 6.88
C GLN A 300 -21.92 11.46 5.50
N PRO A 301 -23.19 11.11 5.24
CA PRO A 301 -23.89 11.63 4.08
C PRO A 301 -23.93 13.17 4.18
N PRO A 302 -24.11 13.89 3.05
CA PRO A 302 -24.36 15.33 3.11
C PRO A 302 -25.54 15.58 4.08
N PRO A 303 -25.41 16.45 5.09
CA PRO A 303 -26.52 16.75 5.99
C PRO A 303 -27.72 17.16 5.14
N ALA A 304 -28.84 16.46 5.32
CA ALA A 304 -30.06 16.72 4.58
C ALA A 304 -30.39 18.20 4.74
N ALA A 305 -30.37 18.94 3.63
CA ALA A 305 -30.33 20.40 3.68
C ALA A 305 -31.55 20.92 4.46
N SER A 306 -31.29 21.49 5.64
CA SER A 306 -32.33 22.05 6.49
C SER A 306 -33.17 23.02 5.66
N ALA A 307 -34.49 22.81 5.62
CA ALA A 307 -35.39 23.53 4.72
C ALA A 307 -35.67 24.99 5.15
N ALA A 308 -34.68 25.63 5.77
CA ALA A 308 -34.59 27.04 6.11
C ALA A 308 -33.12 27.49 5.90
N ALA A 309 -32.82 28.60 5.23
CA ALA A 309 -33.69 29.63 4.64
C ALA A 309 -33.28 29.97 3.19
N LYS A 310 -34.26 30.35 2.36
CA LYS A 310 -34.04 30.80 0.97
C LYS A 310 -33.55 32.27 0.93
N SER A 311 -32.29 32.52 1.27
CA SER A 311 -31.68 33.82 0.93
C SER A 311 -31.41 33.90 -0.59
N LYS A 312 -31.91 34.95 -1.24
CA LYS A 312 -31.71 35.17 -2.68
C LYS A 312 -30.25 35.53 -2.95
N GLY A 313 -29.56 34.79 -3.83
CA GLY A 313 -28.32 35.27 -4.47
C GLY A 313 -27.27 34.21 -4.82
N SER A 314 -26.97 33.26 -3.94
CA SER A 314 -25.78 32.41 -4.09
C SER A 314 -26.07 31.04 -4.74
N LYS A 315 -25.71 30.88 -6.03
CA LYS A 315 -25.69 29.57 -6.72
C LYS A 315 -24.41 28.77 -6.42
N THR A 316 -24.14 28.52 -5.14
CA THR A 316 -23.14 27.52 -4.72
C THR A 316 -23.77 26.53 -3.74
N PRO A 317 -23.71 25.21 -3.97
CA PRO A 317 -24.17 24.24 -2.98
C PRO A 317 -23.36 24.36 -1.68
N PRO A 318 -23.95 24.03 -0.52
CA PRO A 318 -23.22 24.03 0.74
C PRO A 318 -22.03 23.07 0.64
N ARG A 319 -20.82 23.57 0.90
CA ARG A 319 -19.63 22.73 0.94
C ARG A 319 -19.53 22.06 2.30
N HIS A 320 -19.20 20.77 2.30
CA HIS A 320 -18.89 20.07 3.55
C HIS A 320 -17.56 20.57 4.09
N THR A 321 -17.53 20.86 5.38
CA THR A 321 -16.33 21.32 6.08
C THR A 321 -15.79 20.14 6.87
N VAL A 322 -14.59 19.69 6.53
CA VAL A 322 -13.92 18.61 7.26
C VAL A 322 -12.89 19.25 8.19
N ALA A 323 -12.89 18.80 9.45
CA ALA A 323 -11.96 19.23 10.47
C ALA A 323 -10.52 18.83 10.10
N GLY A 324 -9.84 19.71 9.38
CA GLY A 324 -8.41 19.75 9.22
C GLY A 324 -7.77 20.34 10.47
N PHE A 325 -7.13 19.49 11.26
CA PHE A 325 -6.34 19.94 12.39
C PHE A 325 -4.91 20.17 11.95
N SER A 326 -4.42 21.39 12.13
CA SER A 326 -2.98 21.64 12.12
C SER A 326 -2.45 21.57 13.56
N PRO A 327 -1.45 20.72 13.87
CA PRO A 327 -0.85 20.66 15.19
C PRO A 327 -0.29 22.05 15.55
N ALA A 328 -0.91 22.68 16.54
CA ALA A 328 -0.75 24.10 16.85
C ALA A 328 0.55 24.42 17.60
N ALA A 329 1.68 24.16 16.95
CA ALA A 329 2.99 24.64 17.36
C ALA A 329 3.64 25.39 16.21
N ARG A 330 4.30 26.52 16.51
CA ARG A 330 5.27 27.13 15.59
C ARG A 330 6.52 26.23 15.53
N GLN A 331 6.42 25.09 14.81
CA GLN A 331 7.60 24.35 14.40
C GLN A 331 8.39 25.21 13.41
N ARG A 332 9.24 26.08 13.95
CA ARG A 332 10.41 26.59 13.23
C ARG A 332 11.13 25.36 12.65
N PRO A 333 11.56 25.38 11.38
CA PRO A 333 12.44 24.35 10.83
C PRO A 333 13.87 24.55 11.38
N SER A 334 14.02 24.45 12.70
CA SER A 334 15.26 24.70 13.47
C SER A 334 15.81 23.45 14.14
N SER A 335 15.36 22.26 13.73
CA SER A 335 16.07 21.00 13.91
C SER A 335 16.27 20.38 12.53
N GLN A 336 17.52 20.13 12.11
CA GLN A 336 17.83 19.56 10.80
C GLN A 336 17.35 18.11 10.61
N ALA A 337 16.79 17.49 11.65
CA ALA A 337 16.38 16.09 11.64
C ALA A 337 15.21 15.82 10.67
N GLU A 338 15.42 14.92 9.71
CA GLU A 338 14.30 14.36 8.94
C GLU A 338 13.52 13.37 9.81
N ARG A 339 12.19 13.40 9.73
CA ARG A 339 11.26 12.59 10.52
C ARG A 339 10.38 11.71 9.63
N LEU A 340 10.09 10.51 10.11
CA LEU A 340 9.03 9.62 9.65
C LEU A 340 8.12 9.25 10.82
N LEU A 341 6.86 8.96 10.50
CA LEU A 341 5.83 8.54 11.43
C LEU A 341 5.00 7.44 10.75
N GLY A 342 4.47 6.51 11.54
CA GLY A 342 3.60 5.42 11.09
C GLY A 342 2.98 4.73 12.30
N VAL A 343 2.20 3.66 12.06
CA VAL A 343 1.63 2.81 13.11
C VAL A 343 2.24 1.41 13.02
N THR A 344 2.63 0.84 14.15
CA THR A 344 3.09 -0.56 14.27
C THR A 344 1.96 -1.56 13.93
N PRO A 345 2.23 -2.88 13.84
CA PRO A 345 1.17 -3.86 13.64
C PRO A 345 0.17 -3.91 14.81
N ASP A 346 0.65 -3.73 16.05
CA ASP A 346 -0.11 -3.68 17.31
C ASP A 346 -0.76 -2.31 17.59
N GLY A 347 -0.85 -1.41 16.60
CA GLY A 347 -1.66 -0.19 16.66
C GLY A 347 -1.02 1.04 17.34
N ARG A 348 0.22 0.92 17.84
CA ARG A 348 0.93 2.01 18.55
C ARG A 348 1.68 2.93 17.58
N MET A 349 1.88 4.18 17.95
CA MET A 349 2.61 5.13 17.11
C MET A 349 4.10 4.84 17.06
N LEU A 350 4.67 4.81 15.84
CA LEU A 350 6.09 4.62 15.58
C LEU A 350 6.68 5.88 14.95
N ARG A 351 7.67 6.48 15.61
CA ARG A 351 8.40 7.66 15.15
C ARG A 351 9.86 7.31 14.92
N VAL A 352 10.38 7.69 13.75
CA VAL A 352 11.79 7.50 13.40
C VAL A 352 12.37 8.84 12.97
N GLU A 353 13.54 9.19 13.52
CA GLU A 353 14.24 10.45 13.23
C GLU A 353 15.67 10.18 12.83
N ALA A 354 16.22 11.01 11.95
CA ALA A 354 17.65 11.03 11.64
C ALA A 354 18.16 12.47 11.66
N ASP A 355 19.20 12.73 12.45
CA ASP A 355 19.91 14.02 12.51
C ASP A 355 21.26 13.92 11.76
N SER A 356 22.25 14.74 12.12
CA SER A 356 23.60 14.70 11.53
C SER A 356 24.45 13.52 11.97
N GLU A 357 24.13 12.87 13.09
CA GLU A 357 25.00 11.89 13.75
C GLU A 357 24.34 10.52 13.98
N THR A 358 23.01 10.49 14.06
CA THR A 358 22.24 9.34 14.54
C THR A 358 20.99 9.05 13.71
N ILE A 359 20.48 7.83 13.84
CA ILE A 359 19.09 7.45 13.57
C ILE A 359 18.49 6.97 14.89
N ARG A 360 17.27 7.38 15.20
CA ARG A 360 16.58 7.11 16.48
C ARG A 360 15.19 6.56 16.22
N ALA A 361 14.75 5.59 17.02
CA ALA A 361 13.39 5.05 16.97
C ALA A 361 12.69 5.18 18.32
N TYR A 362 11.44 5.60 18.29
CA TYR A 362 10.56 5.78 19.44
C TYR A 362 9.20 5.12 19.16
N CYS A 363 8.59 4.52 20.17
CA CYS A 363 7.33 3.77 20.05
C CYS A 363 6.36 4.21 21.15
N GLY A 364 5.06 4.33 20.86
CA GLY A 364 4.06 4.60 21.89
C GLY A 364 4.13 3.58 23.02
N GLY A 365 4.08 4.06 24.27
CA GLY A 365 3.89 3.21 25.44
C GLY A 365 2.53 2.50 25.36
N GLY A 366 2.45 1.26 25.84
CA GLY A 366 1.22 0.46 25.85
C GLY A 366 0.23 0.88 26.96
N GLY A 367 0.03 2.18 27.15
CA GLY A 367 -0.95 2.70 28.10
C GLY A 367 -2.35 2.66 27.51
N ASP A 368 -3.29 2.04 28.22
CA ASP A 368 -4.69 1.84 27.82
C ASP A 368 -5.53 3.13 27.97
N GLY A 369 -4.97 4.24 27.49
CA GLY A 369 -5.60 5.55 27.54
C GLY A 369 -6.58 5.69 26.39
N ASP A 370 -7.87 5.83 26.72
CA ASP A 370 -8.87 6.38 25.81
C ASP A 370 -8.39 7.75 25.32
N GLY A 371 -7.86 7.76 24.09
CA GLY A 371 -7.14 8.88 23.50
C GLY A 371 -8.08 9.97 23.00
N ASP A 372 -8.94 10.50 23.87
CA ASP A 372 -9.95 11.51 23.54
C ASP A 372 -9.28 12.66 22.78
N ILE A 373 -9.70 12.87 21.53
CA ILE A 373 -8.98 13.66 20.51
C ILE A 373 -9.25 15.17 20.72
N ARG A 374 -9.15 15.64 21.98
CA ARG A 374 -9.29 17.03 22.41
C ARG A 374 -8.03 17.84 22.10
N GLY A 375 -7.77 18.00 20.81
CA GLY A 375 -6.86 19.03 20.30
C GLY A 375 -5.60 18.49 19.61
N ALA A 376 -5.75 18.09 18.34
CA ALA A 376 -4.75 18.27 17.28
C ALA A 376 -3.32 17.70 17.48
N SER A 377 -3.05 16.91 18.52
CA SER A 377 -1.70 16.46 18.89
C SER A 377 -1.59 14.93 18.91
N LEU A 378 -1.33 14.35 17.74
CA LEU A 378 -0.74 13.00 17.60
C LEU A 378 0.72 12.93 18.15
N THR A 379 1.19 14.03 18.74
CA THR A 379 2.42 14.15 19.53
C THR A 379 2.15 14.19 21.04
N GLY A 380 0.89 13.99 21.48
CA GLY A 380 0.52 13.86 22.90
C GLY A 380 0.79 12.46 23.48
N GLU A 381 0.84 11.42 22.64
CA GLU A 381 1.30 10.10 23.05
C GLU A 381 2.73 10.17 23.60
N LYS A 382 2.93 9.57 24.78
CA LYS A 382 4.26 9.35 25.33
C LYS A 382 4.98 8.27 24.49
N LEU A 383 5.86 8.72 23.62
CA LEU A 383 6.72 7.85 22.82
C LEU A 383 7.96 7.47 23.63
N ASP A 384 8.01 6.21 24.09
CA ASP A 384 9.18 5.66 24.77
C ASP A 384 10.33 5.38 23.78
N TRP A 385 11.57 5.58 24.23
CA TRP A 385 12.76 5.36 23.41
C TRP A 385 13.03 3.88 23.18
N LYS A 386 13.21 3.46 21.92
CA LYS A 386 13.47 2.06 21.55
C LYS A 386 14.96 1.80 21.24
N TRP A 387 15.62 2.70 20.53
CA TRP A 387 17.08 2.67 20.30
C TRP A 387 17.61 3.94 19.60
N THR A 388 18.94 4.11 19.65
CA THR A 388 19.73 5.08 18.88
C THR A 388 20.87 4.34 18.17
N MET A 389 21.10 4.64 16.89
CA MET A 389 22.17 4.09 16.05
C MET A 389 23.05 5.25 15.54
N LYS A 390 24.37 5.20 15.72
CA LYS A 390 25.29 6.23 15.21
C LYS A 390 25.62 6.01 13.73
N GLN A 391 25.54 7.06 12.91
CA GLN A 391 25.83 7.01 11.47
C GLN A 391 27.29 6.62 11.18
N ALA A 392 28.23 7.06 12.03
CA ALA A 392 29.63 6.65 11.98
C ALA A 392 29.85 5.12 12.11
N LEU A 393 29.06 4.42 12.94
CA LEU A 393 29.16 2.96 13.08
C LEU A 393 28.69 2.23 11.81
N MET A 394 27.72 2.80 11.09
CA MET A 394 27.27 2.32 9.78
C MET A 394 28.21 2.76 8.63
N ARG A 395 29.22 3.59 8.91
CA ARG A 395 30.13 4.25 7.94
C ARG A 395 29.41 5.14 6.90
N VAL A 396 28.21 5.62 7.24
CA VAL A 396 27.39 6.50 6.37
C VAL A 396 27.41 7.95 6.86
N HIS A 397 27.11 8.87 5.95
CA HIS A 397 26.87 10.29 6.26
C HIS A 397 25.74 10.86 5.38
N THR A 398 25.22 12.04 5.73
CA THR A 398 24.09 12.69 5.03
C THR A 398 22.83 11.81 4.89
N VAL A 399 22.47 11.09 5.96
CA VAL A 399 21.25 10.28 6.02
C VAL A 399 20.00 11.13 5.71
N ARG A 400 19.12 10.59 4.87
CA ARG A 400 17.78 11.14 4.57
C ARG A 400 16.74 10.02 4.62
N LEU A 401 15.71 10.20 5.44
CA LEU A 401 14.64 9.23 5.65
C LEU A 401 13.61 9.30 4.51
N ARG A 402 13.36 8.17 3.85
CA ARG A 402 12.56 8.10 2.62
C ARG A 402 11.17 7.55 2.88
N TRP A 403 11.08 6.41 3.55
CA TRP A 403 9.83 5.68 3.79
C TRP A 403 9.91 4.82 5.05
N LEU A 404 8.75 4.57 5.68
CA LEU A 404 8.58 3.62 6.78
C LEU A 404 7.55 2.58 6.33
N CYS A 405 7.95 1.30 6.39
CA CYS A 405 7.07 0.16 6.20
C CYS A 405 6.45 -0.19 7.56
N GLU A 406 5.15 0.08 7.71
CA GLU A 406 4.40 0.04 8.98
C GLU A 406 4.27 -1.38 9.54
N LYS A 407 4.03 -2.36 8.66
CA LYS A 407 3.73 -3.75 9.07
C LYS A 407 4.96 -4.64 9.06
N SER A 408 5.98 -4.28 8.30
CA SER A 408 7.28 -4.97 8.23
C SER A 408 8.35 -4.41 9.17
N GLY A 409 8.15 -3.20 9.73
CA GLY A 409 9.13 -2.54 10.59
C GLY A 409 10.43 -2.11 9.89
N LEU A 410 10.42 -1.93 8.56
CA LEU A 410 11.61 -1.51 7.81
C LEU A 410 11.58 -0.01 7.50
N VAL A 411 12.65 0.70 7.85
CA VAL A 411 12.87 2.09 7.46
C VAL A 411 13.78 2.12 6.23
N ILE A 412 13.32 2.75 5.16
CA ILE A 412 14.11 3.00 3.94
C ILE A 412 14.74 4.39 4.06
N PHE A 413 16.07 4.45 3.97
CA PHE A 413 16.81 5.71 3.98
C PHE A 413 17.85 5.76 2.85
N THR A 414 18.24 6.97 2.45
CA THR A 414 19.38 7.20 1.54
C THR A 414 20.53 7.82 2.30
N ALA A 415 21.76 7.43 2.02
CA ALA A 415 22.96 8.03 2.59
C ALA A 415 24.16 7.89 1.64
N ARG A 416 25.23 8.63 1.90
CA ARG A 416 26.53 8.48 1.23
C ARG A 416 27.52 7.75 2.13
N ASN A 417 28.50 7.08 1.55
CA ASN A 417 29.59 6.45 2.30
C ASN A 417 30.81 7.36 2.32
N GLY A 418 31.60 7.34 3.40
CA GLY A 418 32.82 8.13 3.48
C GLY A 418 33.79 7.79 2.34
N GLY A 419 33.95 8.73 1.38
CA GLY A 419 34.78 8.55 0.17
C GLY A 419 34.02 8.19 -1.12
N ASP A 420 32.71 7.90 -1.05
CA ASP A 420 31.90 7.54 -2.23
C ASP A 420 31.03 8.73 -2.68
N PRO A 421 31.10 9.19 -3.95
CA PRO A 421 30.24 10.26 -4.46
C PRO A 421 28.76 9.83 -4.61
N ASP A 422 28.50 8.54 -4.81
CA ASP A 422 27.16 8.02 -5.06
C ASP A 422 26.30 8.03 -3.81
N THR A 423 24.99 8.26 -4.01
CA THR A 423 24.01 8.09 -2.93
C THR A 423 23.49 6.66 -2.95
N HIS A 424 23.60 5.95 -1.84
CA HIS A 424 23.10 4.57 -1.72
C HIS A 424 21.74 4.54 -1.03
N VAL A 425 20.99 3.46 -1.25
CA VAL A 425 19.75 3.16 -0.53
C VAL A 425 20.00 2.06 0.48
N TYR A 426 19.54 2.29 1.70
CA TYR A 426 19.67 1.41 2.85
C TYR A 426 18.29 1.04 3.41
N THR A 427 18.23 -0.11 4.09
CA THR A 427 17.15 -0.39 5.05
C THR A 427 17.71 -0.68 6.42
N VAL A 428 17.00 -0.22 7.46
CA VAL A 428 17.21 -0.65 8.86
C VAL A 428 15.91 -1.22 9.43
N ASP A 429 16.02 -2.30 10.19
CA ASP A 429 14.93 -2.96 10.90
C ASP A 429 14.72 -2.32 12.29
N VAL A 430 13.49 -1.91 12.59
CA VAL A 430 13.10 -1.17 13.79
C VAL A 430 13.17 -2.00 15.09
N GLU A 431 13.39 -3.31 14.99
CA GLU A 431 13.43 -4.24 16.12
C GLU A 431 14.77 -4.99 16.19
N THR A 432 15.24 -5.60 15.11
CA THR A 432 16.54 -6.30 15.10
C THR A 432 17.73 -5.34 14.96
N LYS A 433 17.49 -4.06 14.63
CA LYS A 433 18.50 -3.01 14.41
C LYS A 433 19.48 -3.30 13.27
N GLN A 434 19.23 -4.37 12.50
CA GLN A 434 20.03 -4.78 11.36
C GLN A 434 19.89 -3.76 10.23
N PHE A 435 21.03 -3.31 9.69
CA PHE A 435 21.09 -2.39 8.56
C PHE A 435 21.74 -3.06 7.34
N ARG A 436 21.24 -2.77 6.14
CA ARG A 436 21.78 -3.34 4.89
C ARG A 436 21.70 -2.33 3.73
N ARG A 437 22.74 -2.32 2.88
CA ARG A 437 22.71 -1.64 1.56
C ARG A 437 21.82 -2.46 0.63
N VAL A 438 20.98 -1.78 -0.14
CA VAL A 438 19.98 -2.40 -1.03
C VAL A 438 20.19 -1.97 -2.48
N ALA A 439 20.58 -0.72 -2.73
CA ALA A 439 20.84 -0.21 -4.07
C ALA A 439 21.85 0.94 -4.08
N THR A 440 22.38 1.23 -5.27
CA THR A 440 23.19 2.41 -5.57
C THR A 440 22.40 3.32 -6.51
N CYS A 441 22.32 4.61 -6.22
CA CYS A 441 21.83 5.63 -7.17
C CYS A 441 23.05 6.30 -7.82
N GLY A 442 23.53 5.70 -8.91
CA GLY A 442 24.69 6.16 -9.69
C GLY A 442 24.40 7.35 -10.60
N GLU A 443 23.71 8.37 -10.07
CA GLU A 443 23.60 9.69 -10.69
C GLU A 443 23.81 10.75 -9.59
N PRO A 444 24.57 11.84 -9.86
CA PRO A 444 24.83 12.89 -8.87
C PRO A 444 23.60 13.78 -8.59
N ALA A 445 22.56 13.68 -9.43
CA ALA A 445 21.26 14.29 -9.18
C ALA A 445 20.61 13.65 -7.93
N SER A 446 19.82 14.43 -7.18
CA SER A 446 19.22 13.94 -5.93
C SER A 446 18.39 12.67 -6.17
N PRO A 447 18.48 11.62 -5.34
CA PRO A 447 17.68 10.41 -5.51
C PRO A 447 16.20 10.79 -5.58
N GLY A 448 15.53 10.33 -6.65
CA GLY A 448 14.15 10.69 -7.00
C GLY A 448 13.09 10.27 -5.99
N GLU A 449 11.82 10.55 -6.31
CA GLU A 449 10.68 10.25 -5.43
C GLU A 449 10.63 8.75 -5.09
N MET A 450 10.77 8.43 -3.80
CA MET A 450 10.83 7.06 -3.28
C MET A 450 9.56 6.72 -2.48
N CYS A 451 8.98 5.55 -2.76
CA CYS A 451 7.77 5.07 -2.10
C CYS A 451 7.90 3.56 -1.82
N GLY A 452 7.91 3.16 -0.55
CA GLY A 452 8.02 1.76 -0.15
C GLY A 452 6.75 0.96 -0.45
N TYR A 453 6.90 -0.34 -0.69
CA TYR A 453 5.78 -1.24 -0.96
C TYR A 453 5.73 -2.41 0.02
N GLU A 454 4.65 -2.41 0.79
CA GLU A 454 4.21 -3.54 1.60
C GLU A 454 3.00 -4.20 0.95
N MET A 455 3.07 -5.50 0.75
CA MET A 455 1.91 -6.33 0.45
C MET A 455 1.05 -6.48 1.72
N ASP A 456 -0.27 -6.62 1.56
CA ASP A 456 -1.17 -6.91 2.67
C ASP A 456 -1.12 -8.40 3.07
N ARG A 457 -1.56 -8.68 4.31
CA ARG A 457 -1.52 -10.04 4.88
C ARG A 457 -2.44 -11.04 4.15
N VAL A 458 -3.56 -10.58 3.57
CA VAL A 458 -4.46 -11.46 2.81
C VAL A 458 -3.77 -11.92 1.53
N THR A 459 -3.14 -11.01 0.77
CA THR A 459 -2.38 -11.33 -0.42
C THR A 459 -1.14 -12.19 -0.09
N LEU A 460 -0.48 -11.99 1.06
CA LEU A 460 0.59 -12.89 1.51
C LEU A 460 0.08 -14.33 1.65
N LEU A 461 -0.97 -14.56 2.44
CA LEU A 461 -1.50 -15.90 2.68
C LEU A 461 -2.07 -16.54 1.40
N ALA A 462 -2.77 -15.75 0.56
CA ALA A 462 -3.28 -16.19 -0.74
C ALA A 462 -2.16 -16.56 -1.74
N SER A 463 -0.95 -16.02 -1.57
CA SER A 463 0.21 -16.38 -2.41
C SER A 463 0.80 -17.75 -2.09
N LEU A 464 0.57 -18.31 -0.88
CA LEU A 464 1.16 -19.58 -0.43
C LEU A 464 0.61 -20.82 -1.18
N GLY A 465 -0.52 -20.68 -1.87
CA GLY A 465 -1.19 -21.74 -2.64
C GLY A 465 -0.87 -21.74 -4.13
N ARG A 466 0.11 -20.94 -4.57
CA ARG A 466 0.59 -20.86 -5.96
C ARG A 466 1.74 -21.83 -6.25
#